data_AF-A0A943GLY4-F1
#
_entry.id   AF-A0A943GLY4-F1
#
_cell.length_a   1.000
_cell.length_b   1.000
_cell.length_c   1.000
_cell.angle_alpha   90.00
_cell.angle_beta   90.00
_cell.angle_gamma   90.00
#
_symmetry.space_group_name_H-M   'P 1'
#
loop_
_entity.id
_entity.type
_entity.pdbx_description
1 polymer ?
#
loop_
_entity_poly.entity_id
_entity_poly.type
_entity_poly.pdbx_seq_one_letter_code
_entity_poly.pdbx_strand_id
1 'polypeptide(L)' 'MDPEDEQVQLQVRKLQDYITDHFYTCSDKILCGLGRMYAGGGELTENIDDVGGVGTAEFASKAIDIFYMSRR' A
#
# COMPACT_ATOMS: atom_id res chain seq x y z
N MET A 1 -11.62 -6.12 9.24
CA MET A 1 -11.36 -5.88 7.80
C MET A 1 -9.97 -6.41 7.58
N ASP A 2 -9.87 -7.45 6.76
CA ASP A 2 -8.63 -8.16 6.51
C ASP A 2 -7.92 -7.56 5.29
N PRO A 3 -6.57 -7.58 5.24
CA PRO A 3 -5.82 -7.03 4.12
C PRO A 3 -6.18 -7.64 2.76
N GLU A 4 -6.71 -8.87 2.74
CA GLU A 4 -7.17 -9.60 1.56
C GLU A 4 -8.60 -9.26 1.11
N ASP A 5 -9.37 -8.53 1.93
CA ASP A 5 -10.75 -8.18 1.63
C ASP A 5 -10.83 -7.46 0.28
N GLU A 6 -11.84 -7.79 -0.54
CA GLU A 6 -12.02 -7.20 -1.88
C GLU A 6 -12.03 -5.67 -1.84
N GLN A 7 -12.69 -5.10 -0.83
CA GLN A 7 -12.73 -3.64 -0.64
C GLN A 7 -11.34 -3.04 -0.40
N VAL A 8 -10.47 -3.73 0.33
CA VAL A 8 -9.10 -3.31 0.60
C VAL A 8 -8.26 -3.41 -0.67
N GLN A 9 -8.40 -4.50 -1.42
CA GLN A 9 -7.70 -4.71 -2.69
C GLN A 9 -8.13 -3.69 -3.76
N LEU A 10 -9.39 -3.24 -3.75
CA LEU A 10 -9.86 -2.12 -4.57
C LEU A 10 -9.19 -0.79 -4.17
N GLN A 11 -8.97 -0.54 -2.88
CA GLN A 11 -8.22 0.66 -2.46
C GLN A 11 -6.75 0.59 -2.87
N VAL A 12 -6.11 -0.58 -2.80
CA VAL A 12 -4.73 -0.76 -3.28
C VAL A 12 -4.61 -0.44 -4.77
N ARG A 13 -5.57 -0.92 -5.58
CA ARG A 13 -5.63 -0.57 -7.01
C ARG A 13 -5.83 0.93 -7.21
N LYS A 14 -6.76 1.54 -6.48
CA LYS A 14 -7.01 2.98 -6.55
C LYS A 14 -5.75 3.79 -6.20
N LEU A 15 -4.97 3.35 -5.22
CA LEU A 15 -3.69 3.97 -4.87
C LEU A 15 -2.68 3.86 -6.02
N GLN A 16 -2.57 2.69 -6.65
CA GLN A 16 -1.70 2.47 -7.80
C GLN A 16 -2.07 3.35 -9.00
N ASP A 17 -3.36 3.41 -9.32
CA ASP A 17 -3.92 4.22 -10.40
C ASP A 17 -3.65 5.71 -10.12
N TYR A 18 -3.90 6.17 -8.90
CA TYR A 18 -3.64 7.55 -8.50
C TYR A 18 -2.15 7.94 -8.65
N ILE A 19 -1.23 7.07 -8.22
CA ILE A 19 0.21 7.34 -8.39
C ILE A 19 0.58 7.38 -9.87
N THR A 20 0.00 6.48 -10.67
CA THR A 20 0.22 6.39 -12.12
C THR A 20 -0.27 7.63 -12.85
N ASP A 21 -1.45 8.12 -12.50
CA ASP A 21 -2.10 9.26 -13.16
C ASP A 21 -1.44 10.59 -12.80
N HIS A 22 -0.91 10.73 -11.57
CA HIS A 22 -0.43 12.02 -11.07
C HIS A 22 1.09 12.16 -10.99
N PHE A 23 1.86 11.06 -10.99
CA PHE A 23 3.31 11.11 -10.78
C PHE A 23 4.08 10.35 -11.86
N TYR A 24 4.12 9.03 -11.77
CA TYR A 24 4.87 8.16 -12.68
C TYR A 24 4.18 6.81 -12.76
N THR A 25 4.42 6.05 -13.84
CA THR A 25 3.83 4.72 -14.03
C THR A 25 4.18 3.79 -12.86
N CYS A 26 3.20 3.55 -11.98
CA CYS A 26 3.37 2.74 -10.80
C CYS A 26 3.10 1.28 -11.16
N SER A 27 4.12 0.56 -11.65
CA SER A 27 4.00 -0.89 -11.85
C SER A 27 3.74 -1.63 -10.53
N ASP A 28 3.16 -2.83 -10.60
CA ASP A 28 2.88 -3.66 -9.41
C ASP A 28 4.14 -3.87 -8.55
N LYS A 29 5.31 -3.97 -9.18
CA LYS A 29 6.62 -4.08 -8.50
C LYS A 29 7.01 -2.79 -7.77
N ILE A 30 6.75 -1.62 -8.35
CA ILE A 30 7.02 -0.34 -7.69
C ILE A 30 6.06 -0.15 -6.51
N LEU A 31 4.78 -0.47 -6.70
CA LEU A 31 3.77 -0.43 -5.63
C LEU A 31 4.18 -1.31 -4.45
N CYS A 32 4.62 -2.55 -4.72
CA CYS A 32 5.15 -3.46 -3.68
C CYS A 32 6.35 -2.85 -2.94
N GLY A 33 7.26 -2.19 -3.66
CA GLY A 33 8.38 -1.45 -3.05
C GLY A 33 7.92 -0.32 -2.14
N LEU A 34 6.92 0.46 -2.55
CA LEU A 34 6.33 1.53 -1.73
C LEU A 34 5.65 0.98 -0.49
N GLY A 35 4.90 -0.13 -0.61
CA GLY A 35 4.27 -0.79 0.54
C GLY A 35 5.31 -1.19 1.59
N ARG A 36 6.43 -1.79 1.17
CA ARG A 36 7.54 -2.14 2.09
C ARG A 36 8.19 -0.92 2.72
N MET A 37 8.28 0.19 1.99
CA MET A 37 8.76 1.46 2.53
C MET A 37 7.79 2.01 3.60
N TYR A 38 6.47 1.89 3.40
CA TYR A 38 5.47 2.33 4.38
C TYR A 38 5.61 1.58 5.70
N ALA A 39 5.90 0.29 5.68
CA ALA A 39 6.14 -0.52 6.88
C ALA A 39 7.63 -0.64 7.27
N GLY A 40 8.52 0.13 6.64
CA GLY A 40 9.97 0.05 6.84
C GLY A 40 10.48 0.70 8.13
N GLY A 41 9.62 1.39 8.88
CA GLY A 41 9.98 2.22 10.02
C GLY A 41 10.43 3.62 9.60
N GLY A 42 10.43 4.53 10.58
CA GLY A 42 10.79 5.94 10.38
C GLY A 42 9.59 6.83 10.04
N GLU A 43 9.88 8.04 9.55
CA GLU A 43 8.89 9.12 9.43
C GLU A 43 7.67 8.74 8.55
N LEU A 44 7.86 7.96 7.49
CA LEU A 44 6.74 7.53 6.64
C LEU A 44 5.78 6.60 7.37
N THR A 45 6.30 5.61 8.10
CA THR A 45 5.49 4.72 8.93
C THR A 45 4.77 5.51 10.02
N GLU A 46 5.50 6.38 10.72
CA GLU A 46 4.96 7.20 11.82
C GLU A 46 3.87 8.15 11.32
N ASN A 47 4.08 8.84 10.20
CA ASN A 47 3.09 9.76 9.63
C ASN A 47 1.83 9.03 9.14
N ILE A 48 1.97 7.83 8.56
CA ILE A 48 0.81 7.03 8.14
C ILE A 48 0.03 6.55 9.36
N ASP A 49 0.72 6.09 10.40
CA ASP A 49 0.11 5.62 11.63
C ASP A 49 -0.51 6.76 12.46
N ASP A 50 0.04 7.98 12.42
CA ASP A 50 -0.53 9.15 13.09
C ASP A 50 -1.87 9.56 12.49
N VAL A 51 -1.98 9.53 11.15
CA VAL A 51 -3.22 9.88 10.43
C VAL A 51 -4.22 8.73 10.38
N GLY A 52 -3.74 7.50 10.17
CA GLY A 52 -4.57 6.31 9.99
C GLY A 52 -4.87 5.52 11.26
N GLY A 53 -4.12 5.77 12.34
CA GLY A 53 -4.08 4.94 13.53
C GLY A 53 -2.92 3.94 13.49
N VAL A 54 -2.42 3.58 14.68
CA VAL A 54 -1.29 2.66 14.86
C VAL A 54 -1.50 1.35 14.10
N GLY A 55 -0.51 0.95 13.29
CA GLY A 55 -0.53 -0.28 12.48
C GLY A 55 -1.15 -0.11 11.09
N THR A 56 -1.58 1.09 10.70
CA THR A 56 -2.12 1.36 9.37
C THR A 56 -1.07 1.18 8.28
N ALA A 57 0.16 1.60 8.54
CA ALA A 57 1.27 1.46 7.61
C ALA A 57 1.59 -0.01 7.34
N GLU A 58 1.62 -0.84 8.39
CA GLU A 58 1.77 -2.29 8.26
C GLU A 58 0.59 -2.92 7.52
N PHE A 59 -0.63 -2.50 7.83
CA PHE A 59 -1.83 -2.99 7.17
C PHE A 59 -1.80 -2.70 5.66
N ALA A 60 -1.47 -1.46 5.28
CA ALA A 60 -1.34 -1.05 3.88
C ALA A 60 -0.23 -1.84 3.17
N SER A 61 0.92 -2.04 3.82
CA SER A 61 2.00 -2.86 3.28
C SER A 61 1.56 -4.30 3.01
N LYS A 62 0.83 -4.93 3.95
CA LYS A 62 0.32 -6.30 3.79
C LYS A 62 -0.69 -6.39 2.64
N ALA A 63 -1.62 -5.43 2.56
CA ALA A 63 -2.61 -5.39 1.49
C ALA A 63 -1.95 -5.24 0.10
N ILE A 64 -0.93 -4.39 -0.01
CA ILE A 64 -0.15 -4.19 -1.22
C ILE A 64 0.62 -5.47 -1.61
N ASP A 65 1.22 -6.16 -0.64
CA ASP A 65 1.96 -7.39 -0.91
C ASP A 65 1.03 -8.51 -1.43
N ILE A 66 -0.17 -8.65 -0.83
CA ILE A 66 -1.20 -9.58 -1.32
C ILE A 66 -1.62 -9.22 -2.75
N PHE A 67 -1.88 -7.94 -3.02
CA PHE A 67 -2.23 -7.47 -4.36
C PHE A 67 -1.15 -7.86 -5.39
N TYR A 68 0.11 -7.62 -5.06
CA TYR A 68 1.25 -7.97 -5.91
C TYR A 68 1.37 -9.49 -6.13
N MET A 69 1.23 -10.30 -5.08
CA MET A 69 1.32 -11.76 -5.20
C MET A 69 0.16 -12.36 -5.99
N SER A 70 -1.03 -11.77 -5.93
CA SER A 70 -2.21 -12.25 -6.69
C SER A 70 -2.12 -12.01 -8.20
N ARG A 71 -1.22 -11.11 -8.64
CA ARG A 71 -1.07 -10.68 -10.05
C ARG A 71 0.23 -11.14 -10.69
N ARG A 72 1.03 -11.93 -9.96
CA ARG A 72 2.30 -12.49 -10.39
C ARG A 72 2.11 -13.86 -11.05
#